data_AF-A0A919YX04-F1
#
_entry.id   AF-A0A919YX04-F1
#
_cell.length_a   1.000
_cell.length_b   1.000
_cell.length_c   1.000
_cell.angle_alpha   90.00
_cell.angle_beta   90.00
_cell.angle_gamma   90.00
#
_symmetry.space_group_name_H-M   'P 1'
#
loop_
_entity.id
_entity.type
_entity.pdbx_description
1 polymer ?
#
loop_
_entity_poly.entity_id
_entity_poly.type
_entity_poly.pdbx_seq_one_letter_code
_entity_poly.pdbx_strand_id
1 'polypeptide(L)'
;MRLDGQVEQVIELIAESLQNNGSGTEWLIGGSCGLLLQEVGLTRQPRDIDLYTDEQKADLLYSRLEKYALDRLELSTTDMYSSRLARFLIQGMPVELVSGFQIKQADSIYKVNVAALLPYSPEVRLGGQVVRLMPLAHELVFNVLRHREDRYESIAARMRLFPDLFYPALGAIVKENHLDRSVLNRLHELTGESWIR
;
A
#
# COMPACT_ATOMS: atom_id res chain seq x y z
N MET A 1 15.71 -3.78 -10.22
CA MET A 1 15.88 -4.81 -9.16
C MET A 1 14.69 -5.76 -9.27
N ARG A 2 14.87 -7.07 -9.09
CA ARG A 2 13.76 -8.03 -9.02
C ARG A 2 13.47 -8.37 -7.57
N LEU A 3 12.25 -8.78 -7.27
CA LEU A 3 11.89 -9.24 -5.94
C LEU A 3 12.73 -10.46 -5.57
N ASP A 4 13.08 -10.58 -4.29
CA ASP A 4 13.80 -11.74 -3.79
C ASP A 4 12.88 -12.98 -3.80
N GLY A 5 13.41 -14.15 -4.15
CA GLY A 5 12.62 -15.38 -4.27
C GLY A 5 11.97 -15.82 -2.96
N GLN A 6 12.57 -15.52 -1.80
CA GLN A 6 11.95 -15.77 -0.50
C GLN A 6 10.72 -14.87 -0.29
N VAL A 7 10.79 -13.61 -0.71
CA VAL A 7 9.67 -12.67 -0.61
C VAL A 7 8.51 -13.12 -1.50
N GLU A 8 8.79 -13.57 -2.73
CA GLU A 8 7.78 -14.13 -3.64
C GLU A 8 7.06 -15.34 -3.01
N GLN A 9 7.82 -16.30 -2.48
CA GLN A 9 7.26 -17.49 -1.80
C GLN A 9 6.37 -17.12 -0.60
N VAL A 10 6.75 -16.12 0.19
CA VAL A 10 5.94 -15.68 1.33
C VAL A 10 4.64 -15.02 0.86
N ILE A 11 4.69 -14.21 -0.21
CA ILE A 11 3.48 -13.62 -0.80
C ILE A 11 2.53 -14.71 -1.32
N GLU A 12 3.06 -15.76 -1.94
CA GLU A 12 2.28 -16.92 -2.40
C GLU A 12 1.56 -17.60 -1.23
N LEU A 13 2.27 -17.87 -0.13
CA LEU A 13 1.69 -18.49 1.07
C LEU A 13 0.63 -17.61 1.74
N ILE A 14 0.84 -16.30 1.76
CA ILE A 14 -0.17 -15.34 2.23
C ILE A 14 -1.40 -15.43 1.33
N ALA A 15 -1.20 -15.36 0.00
CA ALA A 15 -2.29 -15.44 -0.96
C ALA A 15 -3.08 -16.73 -0.79
N GLU A 16 -2.44 -17.89 -0.67
CA GLU A 16 -3.09 -19.18 -0.41
C GLU A 16 -3.89 -19.19 0.90
N SER A 17 -3.30 -18.65 1.97
CA SER A 17 -3.96 -18.56 3.28
C SER A 17 -5.19 -17.65 3.24
N LEU A 18 -5.16 -16.62 2.39
CA LEU A 18 -6.22 -15.64 2.23
C LEU A 18 -7.23 -15.98 1.11
N GLN A 19 -6.93 -16.90 0.20
CA GLN A 19 -7.77 -17.21 -0.97
C GLN A 19 -8.92 -18.20 -0.71
N ASN A 20 -9.09 -18.70 0.52
CA ASN A 20 -10.22 -19.57 0.83
C ASN A 20 -11.57 -18.81 0.71
N ASN A 21 -12.29 -19.10 -0.38
CA ASN A 21 -13.74 -18.98 -0.61
C ASN A 21 -14.33 -17.66 -1.14
N GLY A 22 -13.90 -17.18 -2.32
CA GLY A 22 -14.80 -16.57 -3.33
C GLY A 22 -15.54 -15.25 -3.01
N SER A 23 -15.53 -14.77 -1.76
CA SER A 23 -16.13 -13.50 -1.37
C SER A 23 -15.57 -13.10 -0.01
N GLY A 24 -14.72 -12.07 0.03
CA GLY A 24 -14.60 -11.29 1.28
C GLY A 24 -13.22 -10.98 1.83
N THR A 25 -12.12 -11.14 1.10
CA THR A 25 -10.82 -10.60 1.56
C THR A 25 -10.32 -9.55 0.56
N GLU A 26 -10.67 -8.30 0.85
CA GLU A 26 -10.21 -7.12 0.12
C GLU A 26 -8.89 -6.65 0.73
N TRP A 27 -7.79 -7.08 0.15
CA TRP A 27 -6.46 -6.72 0.62
C TRP A 27 -5.51 -6.43 -0.54
N LEU A 28 -4.52 -5.60 -0.26
CA LEU A 28 -3.55 -5.11 -1.22
C LEU A 28 -2.14 -5.20 -0.64
N ILE A 29 -1.17 -5.56 -1.48
CA ILE A 29 0.25 -5.49 -1.14
C ILE A 29 0.74 -4.08 -1.40
N GLY A 30 1.23 -3.40 -0.37
CA GLY A 30 1.82 -2.07 -0.49
C GLY A 30 3.32 -2.07 -0.25
N GLY A 31 3.81 -0.87 0.06
CA GLY A 31 5.16 -0.60 0.48
C GLY A 31 6.20 -1.05 -0.53
N SER A 32 7.37 -1.43 -0.03
CA SER A 32 8.53 -1.68 -0.91
C SER A 32 8.35 -2.89 -1.83
N CYS A 33 7.60 -3.90 -1.42
CA CYS A 33 7.23 -5.03 -2.27
C CYS A 33 6.34 -4.58 -3.44
N GLY A 34 5.25 -3.86 -3.14
CA GLY A 34 4.33 -3.35 -4.16
C GLY A 34 5.01 -2.40 -5.16
N LEU A 35 5.97 -1.61 -4.71
CA LEU A 35 6.77 -0.73 -5.57
C LEU A 35 7.64 -1.50 -6.55
N LEU A 36 8.40 -2.51 -6.11
CA LEU A 36 9.23 -3.32 -7.02
C LEU A 36 8.40 -4.10 -8.04
N LEU A 37 7.27 -4.66 -7.60
CA LEU A 37 6.35 -5.39 -8.48
C LEU A 37 5.69 -4.49 -9.54
N GLN A 38 5.61 -3.17 -9.29
CA GLN A 38 5.16 -2.15 -10.24
C GLN A 38 6.31 -1.49 -11.01
N GLU A 39 7.50 -2.10 -11.00
CA GLU A 39 8.70 -1.65 -11.71
C GLU A 39 9.24 -0.28 -11.25
N VAL A 40 8.94 0.14 -10.01
CA VAL A 40 9.54 1.34 -9.43
C VAL A 40 10.97 1.01 -8.99
N GLY A 41 11.93 1.80 -9.45
CA GLY A 41 13.34 1.64 -9.08
C GLY A 41 13.55 1.87 -7.58
N LEU A 42 14.03 0.85 -6.86
CA LEU A 42 14.44 0.98 -5.45
C LEU A 42 15.95 0.78 -5.30
N THR A 43 16.52 1.45 -4.30
CA THR A 43 17.94 1.34 -3.93
C THR A 43 18.24 0.14 -3.04
N ARG A 44 17.21 -0.51 -2.48
CA ARG A 44 17.33 -1.67 -1.58
C ARG A 44 16.17 -2.63 -1.77
N GLN A 45 16.42 -3.91 -1.50
CA GLN A 45 15.38 -4.93 -1.43
C GLN A 45 14.39 -4.62 -0.29
N PRO A 46 13.12 -5.06 -0.42
CA PRO A 46 12.16 -5.11 0.67
C PRO A 46 12.69 -5.91 1.85
N ARG A 47 12.29 -5.50 3.05
CA ARG A 47 12.65 -6.19 4.30
C ARG A 47 11.44 -6.78 5.01
N ASP A 48 10.27 -6.48 4.48
CA ASP A 48 8.95 -6.68 5.03
C ASP A 48 7.93 -6.70 3.88
N ILE A 49 6.75 -7.24 4.18
CA ILE A 49 5.59 -7.24 3.30
C ILE A 49 4.45 -6.51 4.02
N ASP A 50 3.94 -5.46 3.39
CA ASP A 50 2.81 -4.68 3.92
C ASP A 50 1.50 -5.14 3.28
N LEU A 51 0.57 -5.61 4.10
CA LEU A 51 -0.79 -5.98 3.71
C LEU A 51 -1.77 -4.91 4.18
N TYR A 52 -2.44 -4.25 3.25
CA TYR A 52 -3.45 -3.25 3.55
C TYR A 52 -4.84 -3.84 3.40
N THR A 53 -5.72 -3.51 4.35
CA THR A 53 -7.14 -3.89 4.31
C THR A 53 -8.00 -2.82 4.96
N ASP A 54 -9.30 -2.82 4.66
CA ASP A 54 -10.25 -2.01 5.42
C ASP A 54 -10.61 -2.66 6.76
N GLU A 55 -11.05 -1.84 7.72
CA GLU A 55 -11.38 -2.25 9.09
C GLU A 55 -12.38 -3.40 9.17
N GLN A 56 -13.36 -3.43 8.24
CA GLN A 56 -14.40 -4.44 8.20
C GLN A 56 -13.87 -5.85 7.87
N LYS A 57 -12.66 -5.95 7.31
CA LYS A 57 -12.04 -7.21 6.91
C LYS A 57 -10.85 -7.60 7.79
N ALA A 58 -10.38 -6.70 8.64
CA ALA A 58 -9.13 -6.86 9.38
C ALA A 58 -9.11 -8.10 10.29
N ASP A 59 -10.18 -8.34 11.06
CA ASP A 59 -10.26 -9.50 11.96
C ASP A 59 -10.33 -10.82 11.18
N LEU A 60 -11.00 -10.84 10.02
CA LEU A 60 -11.02 -12.00 9.14
C LEU A 60 -9.63 -12.30 8.59
N LEU A 61 -8.90 -11.27 8.14
CA LEU A 61 -7.53 -11.45 7.63
C LEU A 61 -6.57 -11.90 8.71
N TYR A 62 -6.65 -11.28 9.90
CA TYR A 62 -5.83 -11.66 11.04
C TYR A 62 -6.08 -13.12 11.42
N SER A 63 -7.33 -13.57 11.56
CA SER A 63 -7.64 -14.96 11.94
C SER A 63 -7.11 -15.99 10.93
N ARG A 64 -7.06 -15.66 9.63
CA ARG A 64 -6.49 -16.53 8.59
C ARG A 64 -4.97 -16.65 8.68
N LEU A 65 -4.30 -15.64 9.23
CA LEU A 65 -2.84 -15.58 9.39
C LEU A 65 -2.39 -15.80 10.85
N GLU A 66 -3.32 -16.03 11.78
CA GLU A 66 -3.06 -16.05 13.23
C GLU A 66 -1.97 -17.04 13.64
N LYS A 67 -1.85 -18.18 12.93
CA LYS A 67 -0.79 -19.17 13.16
C LYS A 67 0.64 -18.63 12.95
N TYR A 68 0.79 -17.48 12.31
CA TYR A 68 2.06 -16.79 12.08
C TYR A 68 2.23 -15.52 12.94
N ALA A 69 1.24 -15.17 13.76
CA ALA A 69 1.19 -13.89 14.45
C ALA A 69 2.27 -13.80 15.54
N LEU A 70 2.94 -12.64 15.59
CA LEU A 70 3.87 -12.27 16.66
C LEU A 70 3.16 -11.47 17.76
N ASP A 71 2.07 -10.78 17.41
CA ASP A 71 1.24 -9.99 18.30
C ASP A 71 -0.23 -9.99 17.83
N ARG A 72 -1.09 -9.35 18.61
CA ARG A 72 -2.52 -9.22 18.31
C ARG A 72 -2.77 -8.01 17.42
N LEU A 73 -3.87 -8.07 16.66
CA LEU A 73 -4.36 -6.93 15.88
C LEU A 73 -4.92 -5.83 16.81
N GLU A 74 -4.12 -4.81 17.04
CA GLU A 74 -4.40 -3.75 18.01
C GLU A 74 -4.26 -2.36 17.40
N LEU A 75 -4.88 -1.35 18.03
CA LEU A 75 -4.73 0.04 17.62
C LEU A 75 -3.29 0.51 17.89
N SER A 76 -2.61 0.94 16.84
CA SER A 76 -1.30 1.57 16.88
C SER A 76 -1.44 3.01 16.41
N THR A 77 -1.05 3.97 17.27
CA THR A 77 -1.15 5.40 16.97
C THR A 77 0.14 6.11 17.38
N THR A 78 0.61 7.00 16.52
CA THR A 78 1.67 7.97 16.76
C THR A 78 1.12 9.37 16.45
N ASP A 79 1.95 10.40 16.57
CA ASP A 79 1.55 11.76 16.19
C ASP A 79 1.16 11.88 14.70
N MET A 80 1.77 11.05 13.84
CA MET A 80 1.56 11.08 12.38
C MET A 80 0.65 9.96 11.87
N TYR A 81 0.64 8.79 12.52
CA TYR A 81 -0.02 7.59 11.99
C TYR A 81 -1.09 7.07 12.94
N SER A 82 -2.16 6.48 12.38
CA SER A 82 -3.10 5.67 13.15
C SER A 82 -3.58 4.50 12.29
N SER A 83 -3.61 3.30 12.87
CA SER A 83 -4.12 2.08 12.23
C SER A 83 -4.36 0.98 13.24
N ARG A 84 -5.11 -0.05 12.87
CA ARG A 84 -4.98 -1.37 13.51
C ARG A 84 -3.83 -2.12 12.85
N LEU A 85 -2.88 -2.58 13.64
CA LEU A 85 -1.65 -3.22 13.18
C LEU A 85 -1.49 -4.59 13.85
N ALA A 86 -1.09 -5.59 13.07
CA ALA A 86 -0.57 -6.86 13.57
C ALA A 86 0.68 -7.23 12.78
N ARG A 87 1.64 -7.88 13.44
CA ARG A 87 2.88 -8.36 12.84
C ARG A 87 2.90 -9.89 12.81
N PHE A 88 3.43 -10.43 11.72
CA PHE A 88 3.61 -11.86 11.52
C PHE A 88 5.06 -12.15 11.14
N LEU A 89 5.48 -13.39 11.35
CA LEU A 89 6.73 -13.92 10.82
C LEU A 89 6.43 -15.16 9.99
N ILE A 90 6.46 -15.01 8.67
CA ILE A 90 6.15 -16.10 7.73
C ILE A 90 7.44 -16.50 7.04
N GLN A 91 7.91 -17.73 7.30
CA GLN A 91 9.19 -18.24 6.79
C GLN A 91 10.37 -17.28 7.03
N GLY A 92 10.40 -16.62 8.19
CA GLY A 92 11.44 -15.67 8.56
C GLY A 92 11.31 -14.27 7.93
N MET A 93 10.29 -14.03 7.10
CA MET A 93 9.97 -12.72 6.54
C MET A 93 8.97 -11.98 7.43
N PRO A 94 9.27 -10.74 7.87
CA PRO A 94 8.31 -9.88 8.53
C PRO A 94 7.14 -9.52 7.61
N VAL A 95 5.93 -9.58 8.14
CA VAL A 95 4.71 -9.17 7.44
C VAL A 95 3.89 -8.31 8.37
N GLU A 96 3.35 -7.20 7.87
CA GLU A 96 2.48 -6.31 8.62
C GLU A 96 1.06 -6.32 8.01
N LEU A 97 0.05 -6.58 8.84
CA LEU A 97 -1.35 -6.33 8.48
C LEU A 97 -1.74 -4.96 9.00
N VAL A 98 -2.00 -4.04 8.08
CA VAL A 98 -2.36 -2.66 8.34
C VAL A 98 -3.81 -2.44 7.95
N SER A 99 -4.62 -1.99 8.91
CA SER A 99 -6.04 -1.75 8.72
C SER A 99 -6.47 -0.36 9.17
N GLY A 100 -7.36 0.29 8.40
CA GLY A 100 -7.86 1.62 8.74
C GLY A 100 -6.76 2.68 8.77
N PHE A 101 -5.74 2.51 7.93
CA PHE A 101 -4.53 3.34 7.95
C PHE A 101 -4.85 4.80 7.66
N GLN A 102 -4.33 5.68 8.50
CA GLN A 102 -4.48 7.12 8.38
C GLN A 102 -3.17 7.84 8.67
N ILE A 103 -2.88 8.86 7.86
CA ILE A 103 -1.82 9.84 8.11
C ILE A 103 -2.46 11.18 8.46
N LYS A 104 -1.91 11.81 9.49
CA LYS A 104 -2.14 13.22 9.81
C LYS A 104 -0.80 13.94 9.74
N GLN A 105 -0.72 14.96 8.89
CA GLN A 105 0.46 15.80 8.79
C GLN A 105 0.06 17.24 8.49
N ALA A 106 0.41 18.17 9.37
CA ALA A 106 -0.05 19.56 9.31
C ALA A 106 -1.57 19.61 9.13
N ASP A 107 -2.06 20.31 8.10
CA ASP A 107 -3.47 20.40 7.77
C ASP A 107 -3.96 19.25 6.88
N SER A 108 -3.08 18.31 6.48
CA SER A 108 -3.45 17.15 5.67
C SER A 108 -3.94 15.96 6.51
N ILE A 109 -5.06 15.37 6.09
CA ILE A 109 -5.61 14.11 6.58
C ILE A 109 -5.81 13.17 5.39
N TYR A 110 -5.05 12.08 5.39
CA TYR A 110 -5.15 11.01 4.41
C TYR A 110 -5.61 9.72 5.09
N LYS A 111 -6.75 9.17 4.69
CA LYS A 111 -7.25 7.86 5.13
C LYS A 111 -7.27 6.89 3.94
N VAL A 112 -6.67 5.73 4.13
CA VAL A 112 -6.70 4.64 3.14
C VAL A 112 -8.08 4.01 3.15
N ASN A 113 -8.64 3.86 1.95
CA ASN A 113 -9.88 3.12 1.69
C ASN A 113 -9.55 2.07 0.64
N VAL A 114 -9.30 0.84 1.07
CA VAL A 114 -8.88 -0.26 0.19
C VAL A 114 -9.97 -0.57 -0.83
N ALA A 115 -11.24 -0.63 -0.40
CA ALA A 115 -12.37 -0.87 -1.29
C ALA A 115 -12.48 0.17 -2.43
N ALA A 116 -12.24 1.45 -2.13
CA ALA A 116 -12.24 2.51 -3.15
C ALA A 116 -11.02 2.45 -4.10
N LEU A 117 -9.91 1.87 -3.64
CA LEU A 117 -8.67 1.74 -4.42
C LEU A 117 -8.62 0.47 -5.29
N LEU A 118 -9.39 -0.56 -4.95
CA LEU A 118 -9.44 -1.84 -5.68
C LEU A 118 -9.62 -1.70 -7.20
N PRO A 119 -10.49 -0.81 -7.74
CA PRO A 119 -10.65 -0.66 -9.19
C PRO A 119 -9.37 -0.18 -9.92
N TYR A 120 -8.42 0.40 -9.18
CA TYR A 120 -7.15 0.90 -9.72
C TYR A 120 -5.96 0.01 -9.37
N SER A 121 -6.19 -1.08 -8.64
CA SER A 121 -5.13 -1.96 -8.14
C SER A 121 -4.63 -2.90 -9.24
N PRO A 122 -3.34 -2.83 -9.61
CA PRO A 122 -2.80 -3.76 -10.57
C PRO A 122 -2.73 -5.17 -10.00
N GLU A 123 -2.96 -6.15 -10.86
CA GLU A 123 -2.82 -7.57 -10.55
C GLU A 123 -1.47 -8.08 -11.05
N VAL A 124 -0.79 -8.88 -10.22
CA VAL A 124 0.43 -9.60 -10.61
C VAL A 124 0.29 -11.07 -10.28
N ARG A 125 0.98 -11.90 -11.07
CA ARG A 125 1.00 -13.36 -10.88
C ARG A 125 2.31 -13.78 -10.24
N LEU A 126 2.23 -14.43 -9.07
CA LEU A 126 3.35 -14.96 -8.30
C LEU A 126 3.03 -16.42 -7.96
N GLY A 127 3.91 -17.37 -8.32
CA GLY A 127 3.72 -18.81 -8.07
C GLY A 127 2.36 -19.39 -8.38
N GLY A 128 1.72 -18.93 -9.46
CA GLY A 128 0.37 -19.37 -9.84
C GLY A 128 -0.77 -18.61 -9.17
N GLN A 129 -0.49 -17.87 -8.09
CA GLN A 129 -1.43 -16.98 -7.40
C GLN A 129 -1.56 -15.64 -8.11
N VAL A 130 -2.76 -15.05 -8.06
CA VAL A 130 -2.99 -13.65 -8.45
C VAL A 130 -3.11 -12.82 -7.19
N VAL A 131 -2.29 -11.78 -7.08
CA VAL A 131 -2.33 -10.83 -5.96
C VAL A 131 -2.52 -9.42 -6.50
N ARG A 132 -3.21 -8.59 -5.72
CA ARG A 132 -3.43 -7.18 -6.05
C ARG A 132 -2.47 -6.31 -5.27
N LEU A 133 -2.01 -5.25 -5.93
CA LEU A 133 -1.07 -4.30 -5.36
C LEU A 133 -1.78 -2.99 -5.03
N MET A 134 -1.24 -2.30 -4.05
CA MET A 134 -1.63 -0.94 -3.75
C MET A 134 -1.29 -0.04 -4.95
N PRO A 135 -2.23 0.80 -5.45
CA PRO A 135 -1.94 1.68 -6.57
C PRO A 135 -0.77 2.61 -6.27
N LEU A 136 0.10 2.88 -7.27
CA LEU A 136 1.20 3.83 -7.10
C LEU A 136 0.75 5.23 -6.64
N ALA A 137 -0.49 5.62 -6.92
CA ALA A 137 -1.06 6.86 -6.42
C ALA A 137 -1.12 6.92 -4.88
N HIS A 138 -1.49 5.81 -4.21
CA HIS A 138 -1.41 5.73 -2.75
C HIS A 138 0.04 5.88 -2.29
N GLU A 139 0.96 5.09 -2.88
CA GLU A 139 2.37 5.12 -2.51
C GLU A 139 2.99 6.52 -2.71
N LEU A 140 2.58 7.24 -3.75
CA LEU A 140 3.03 8.60 -4.02
C LEU A 140 2.59 9.55 -2.90
N VAL A 141 1.28 9.63 -2.62
CA VAL A 141 0.72 10.51 -1.58
C VAL A 141 1.29 10.15 -0.21
N PHE A 142 1.34 8.86 0.10
CA PHE A 142 1.93 8.33 1.32
C PHE A 142 3.37 8.78 1.53
N ASN A 143 4.22 8.71 0.49
CA ASN A 143 5.63 9.10 0.62
C ASN A 143 5.82 10.63 0.58
N VAL A 144 4.97 11.39 -0.12
CA VAL A 144 4.97 12.86 -0.09
C VAL A 144 4.66 13.36 1.32
N LEU A 145 3.61 12.82 1.97
CA LEU A 145 3.23 13.13 3.36
C LEU A 145 4.29 12.71 4.40
N ARG A 146 5.32 11.98 4.00
CA ARG A 146 6.41 11.55 4.87
C ARG A 146 7.75 12.21 4.52
N HIS A 147 7.73 13.14 3.56
CA HIS A 147 8.92 13.77 2.99
C HIS A 147 10.00 12.76 2.54
N ARG A 148 9.57 11.61 1.98
CA ARG A 148 10.46 10.55 1.50
C ARG A 148 10.83 10.74 0.04
N GLU A 149 11.65 11.75 -0.23
CA GLU A 149 12.08 12.13 -1.58
C GLU A 149 12.74 10.98 -2.34
N ASP A 150 13.53 10.17 -1.63
CA ASP A 150 14.14 8.96 -2.17
C ASP A 150 13.13 7.96 -2.76
N ARG A 151 11.86 8.04 -2.33
CA ARG A 151 10.77 7.17 -2.77
C ARG A 151 9.83 7.86 -3.75
N TYR A 152 9.27 9.01 -3.38
CA TYR A 152 8.20 9.60 -4.19
C TYR A 152 8.70 10.08 -5.56
N GLU A 153 9.98 10.44 -5.72
CA GLU A 153 10.54 10.81 -7.04
C GLU A 153 10.54 9.62 -8.00
N SER A 154 10.96 8.44 -7.52
CA SER A 154 10.97 7.22 -8.33
C SER A 154 9.56 6.76 -8.68
N ILE A 155 8.61 6.91 -7.74
CA ILE A 155 7.19 6.61 -7.97
C ILE A 155 6.62 7.55 -9.03
N ALA A 156 6.82 8.86 -8.87
CA ALA A 156 6.35 9.87 -9.81
C ALA A 156 6.94 9.66 -11.21
N ALA A 157 8.23 9.34 -11.31
CA ALA A 157 8.89 9.02 -12.57
C ALA A 157 8.21 7.84 -13.28
N ARG A 158 7.87 6.77 -12.56
CA ARG A 158 7.11 5.64 -13.14
C ARG A 158 5.70 6.06 -13.56
N MET A 159 5.00 6.83 -12.73
CA MET A 159 3.64 7.26 -13.04
C MET A 159 3.56 8.13 -14.30
N ARG A 160 4.54 9.02 -14.50
CA ARG A 160 4.63 9.89 -15.70
C ARG A 160 4.81 9.12 -17.01
N LEU A 161 5.31 7.88 -16.98
CA LEU A 161 5.40 7.06 -18.19
C LEU A 161 4.03 6.58 -18.68
N PHE A 162 3.05 6.45 -17.77
CA PHE A 162 1.72 5.92 -18.06
C PHE A 162 0.64 6.68 -17.27
N PRO A 163 0.45 7.99 -17.52
CA PRO A 163 -0.43 8.83 -16.71
C PRO A 163 -1.88 8.32 -16.71
N ASP A 164 -2.40 7.87 -17.86
CA ASP A 164 -3.75 7.32 -18.00
C ASP A 164 -4.01 6.10 -17.10
N LEU A 165 -2.96 5.35 -16.78
CA LEU A 165 -3.05 4.18 -15.89
C LEU A 165 -3.09 4.59 -14.42
N PHE A 166 -2.33 5.61 -14.02
CA PHE A 166 -2.08 5.89 -12.60
C PHE A 166 -2.81 7.12 -12.06
N TYR A 167 -3.08 8.13 -12.88
CA TYR A 167 -3.67 9.40 -12.45
C TYR A 167 -5.15 9.31 -12.05
N PRO A 168 -5.98 8.41 -12.62
CA PRO A 168 -7.34 8.22 -12.12
C PRO A 168 -7.40 7.89 -10.63
N ALA A 169 -6.51 7.03 -10.14
CA ALA A 169 -6.41 6.69 -8.72
C ALA A 169 -5.97 7.88 -7.86
N LEU A 170 -5.04 8.70 -8.35
CA LEU A 170 -4.59 9.90 -7.66
C LEU A 170 -5.72 10.94 -7.56
N GLY A 171 -6.47 11.14 -8.64
CA GLY A 171 -7.64 12.01 -8.63
C GLY A 171 -8.72 11.55 -7.65
N ALA A 172 -8.95 10.24 -7.53
CA ALA A 172 -9.85 9.67 -6.52
C ALA A 172 -9.35 9.94 -5.10
N ILE A 173 -8.05 9.70 -4.83
CA ILE A 173 -7.44 9.98 -3.52
C ILE A 173 -7.57 11.45 -3.15
N VAL A 174 -7.20 12.37 -4.05
CA VAL A 174 -7.28 13.83 -3.78
C VAL A 174 -8.73 14.27 -3.55
N LYS A 175 -9.70 13.67 -4.26
CA LYS A 175 -11.12 13.99 -4.10
C LYS A 175 -11.67 13.55 -2.74
N GLU A 176 -11.23 12.40 -2.25
CA GLU A 176 -11.78 11.78 -1.03
C GLU A 176 -11.06 12.20 0.25
N ASN A 177 -9.89 12.82 0.13
CA ASN A 177 -9.04 13.18 1.27
C ASN A 177 -8.85 14.69 1.38
N HIS A 178 -8.49 15.13 2.57
CA HIS A 178 -8.10 16.52 2.79
C HIS A 178 -6.58 16.62 2.69
N LEU A 179 -6.07 17.12 1.57
CA LEU A 179 -4.65 17.39 1.40
C LEU A 179 -4.45 18.90 1.34
N ASP A 180 -3.52 19.41 2.14
CA ASP A 180 -3.21 20.83 2.15
C ASP A 180 -2.54 21.28 0.84
N ARG A 181 -2.46 22.60 0.66
CA ARG A 181 -1.90 23.19 -0.57
C ARG A 181 -0.44 22.81 -0.81
N SER A 182 0.35 22.59 0.23
CA SER A 182 1.76 22.22 0.07
C SER A 182 1.89 20.82 -0.51
N VAL A 183 1.07 19.87 -0.04
CA VAL A 183 1.00 18.51 -0.58
C VAL A 183 0.50 18.52 -2.01
N LEU A 184 -0.57 19.26 -2.30
CA LEU A 184 -1.12 19.38 -3.67
C LEU A 184 -0.13 20.01 -4.65
N ASN A 185 0.57 21.06 -4.23
CA ASN A 185 1.65 21.67 -5.03
C ASN A 185 2.76 20.67 -5.30
N ARG A 186 3.17 19.89 -4.29
CA ARG A 186 4.21 18.88 -4.48
C ARG A 186 3.76 17.78 -5.44
N LEU A 187 2.51 17.32 -5.34
CA LEU A 187 1.93 16.38 -6.31
C LEU A 187 1.90 16.98 -7.72
N HIS A 188 1.56 18.28 -7.86
CA HIS A 188 1.62 18.98 -9.14
C HIS A 188 3.03 19.00 -9.73
N GLU A 189 4.05 19.39 -8.95
CA GLU A 189 5.44 19.37 -9.39
C GLU A 189 5.90 17.98 -9.87
N LEU A 190 5.48 16.93 -9.15
CA LEU A 190 5.85 15.54 -9.44
C LEU A 190 5.11 14.96 -10.66
N THR A 191 3.90 15.44 -10.96
CA THR A 191 3.05 14.84 -12.00
C THR A 191 2.89 15.72 -13.24
N GLY A 192 3.08 17.03 -13.12
CA GLY A 192 2.74 18.02 -14.14
C GLY A 192 1.25 18.38 -14.20
N GLU A 193 0.40 17.74 -13.38
CA GLU A 193 -1.06 17.91 -13.39
C GLU A 193 -1.55 18.77 -12.23
N SER A 194 -2.57 19.60 -12.45
CA SER A 194 -3.13 20.42 -11.37
C SER A 194 -4.14 19.61 -10.54
N TRP A 195 -3.82 19.44 -9.25
CA TRP A 195 -4.70 18.77 -8.28
C TRP A 195 -5.41 19.74 -7.34
N ILE A 196 -5.14 21.03 -7.49
CA ILE A 196 -5.81 22.11 -6.76
C ILE A 196 -7.17 22.35 -7.42
N ARG A 197 -8.23 22.36 -6.60
CA ARG A 197 -9.58 22.78 -7.01
C ARG A 197 -9.82 24.22 -6.64
#